data_AF-A0A534VZX8-F1
#
_entry.id   AF-A0A534VZX8-F1
#
_cell.length_a   1.000
_cell.length_b   1.000
_cell.length_c   1.000
_cell.angle_alpha   90.00
_cell.angle_beta   90.00
_cell.angle_gamma   90.00
#
_symmetry.space_group_name_H-M   'P 1'
#
loop_
_entity.id
_entity.type
_entity.pdbx_description
1 polymer ?
#
loop_
_entity_poly.entity_id
_entity_poly.type
_entity_poly.pdbx_seq_one_letter_code
_entity_poly.pdbx_strand_id
1 'polypeptide(L)'
;MAGAARTKAGLLRHSPRQYLVLSILAGAYVGLGIVLIFAIGAPLQAAGSGATKAVMGASFGVALTLVIFAGSELFTGNNLVMTVGALSRTVTATALGKVWAVSFAGNLAGSMLLALATASSGVLSKPPASEFLLGIVASKMGAPLLELFFRAILCNALVCLAVWMGMRAKDETARLLLIFWCLFAFIGAGFEHSVANMTLLSIGLFLPHDPHLVSWAGFARNLVVVTAGNIVGGGGMNQRLSGERIALFESRLAAEISELVRRTGAVPICVPAVREQRRPAAEEVAALLGEVEAEVSPVFVFSTGVGASALFEEARALGRGAELRDAISRGLSVCRGPKPVAALHREGITASLKARSPFTTAEFVETLAQVDVRGRLVVLVHYGERNDPLVDAISSRGA
;
A
#
# COMPACT_ATOMS: atom_id res chain seq x y z
N MET A 1 0.15 -14.16 -11.51
CA MET A 1 1.25 -14.79 -10.73
C MET A 1 1.02 -16.26 -10.44
N ALA A 2 -0.11 -16.67 -9.85
CA ALA A 2 -0.37 -18.09 -9.55
C ALA A 2 -0.29 -19.04 -10.76
N GLY A 3 -0.70 -18.57 -11.96
CA GLY A 3 -0.50 -19.29 -13.22
C GLY A 3 0.97 -19.45 -13.61
N ALA A 4 1.77 -18.38 -13.48
CA ALA A 4 3.21 -18.42 -13.75
C ALA A 4 3.96 -19.39 -12.82
N ALA A 5 3.54 -19.48 -11.55
CA ALA A 5 4.09 -20.47 -10.60
C ALA A 5 3.85 -21.91 -11.09
N ARG A 6 2.64 -22.20 -11.61
CA ARG A 6 2.30 -23.50 -12.17
C ARG A 6 3.15 -23.82 -13.40
N THR A 7 3.33 -22.86 -14.30
CA THR A 7 4.19 -23.02 -15.49
C THR A 7 5.63 -23.34 -15.11
N LYS A 8 6.21 -22.59 -14.16
CA LYS A 8 7.58 -22.81 -13.68
C LYS A 8 7.77 -24.17 -13.01
N ALA A 9 6.87 -24.53 -12.10
CA ALA A 9 6.89 -25.84 -11.45
C ALA A 9 6.71 -26.99 -12.45
N GLY A 10 5.83 -26.80 -13.44
CA GLY A 10 5.63 -27.74 -14.54
C GLY A 10 6.89 -27.91 -15.40
N LEU A 11 7.54 -26.80 -15.79
CA LEU A 11 8.76 -26.83 -16.58
C LEU A 11 9.88 -27.61 -15.88
N LEU A 12 10.09 -27.38 -14.58
CA LEU A 12 11.07 -28.14 -13.81
C LEU A 12 10.72 -29.63 -13.72
N ARG A 13 9.43 -29.96 -13.59
CA ARG A 13 8.97 -31.35 -13.50
C ARG A 13 9.11 -32.11 -14.81
N HIS A 14 8.76 -31.50 -15.93
CA HIS A 14 8.73 -32.16 -17.24
C HIS A 14 10.07 -32.07 -17.99
N SER A 15 10.79 -30.94 -17.85
CA SER A 15 12.03 -30.65 -18.56
C SER A 15 13.12 -30.09 -17.62
N PRO A 16 13.60 -30.88 -16.64
CA PRO A 16 14.54 -30.39 -15.63
C PRO A 16 15.86 -29.87 -16.21
N ARG A 17 16.36 -30.48 -17.29
CA ARG A 17 17.57 -30.03 -17.99
C ARG A 17 17.38 -28.63 -18.60
N GLN A 18 16.24 -28.41 -19.26
CA GLN A 18 15.90 -27.11 -19.83
C GLN A 18 15.79 -26.06 -18.72
N TYR A 19 15.09 -26.38 -17.62
CA TYR A 19 14.96 -25.49 -16.47
C TYR A 19 16.32 -25.10 -15.89
N LEU A 20 17.24 -26.07 -15.76
CA LEU A 20 18.60 -25.83 -15.29
C LEU A 20 19.38 -24.91 -16.24
N VAL A 21 19.33 -25.15 -17.56
CA VAL A 21 19.98 -24.28 -18.55
C VAL A 21 19.45 -22.86 -18.48
N LEU A 22 18.13 -22.68 -18.38
CA LEU A 22 17.51 -21.36 -18.21
C LEU A 22 17.93 -20.69 -16.89
N SER A 23 18.16 -21.48 -15.84
CA SER A 23 18.67 -20.97 -14.56
C SER A 23 20.14 -20.56 -14.66
N ILE A 24 20.97 -21.31 -15.39
CA ILE A 24 22.36 -20.93 -15.69
C ILE A 24 22.42 -19.62 -16.47
N LEU A 25 21.59 -19.49 -17.52
CA LEU A 25 21.51 -18.27 -18.31
C LEU A 25 21.09 -17.06 -17.47
N ALA A 26 20.11 -17.20 -16.57
CA ALA A 26 19.70 -16.10 -15.69
C ALA A 26 20.85 -15.59 -14.80
N GLY A 27 21.66 -16.50 -14.23
CA GLY A 27 22.84 -16.13 -13.45
C GLY A 27 23.87 -15.37 -14.27
N ALA A 28 24.15 -15.85 -15.49
CA ALA A 28 25.04 -15.17 -16.43
C ALA A 28 24.49 -13.79 -16.85
N TYR A 29 23.20 -13.67 -17.16
CA TYR A 29 22.57 -12.39 -17.56
C TYR A 29 22.66 -11.33 -16.47
N VAL A 30 22.37 -11.70 -15.21
CA VAL A 30 22.56 -10.79 -14.08
C VAL A 30 24.03 -10.43 -13.92
N GLY A 31 24.92 -11.41 -14.07
CA GLY A 31 26.36 -11.19 -14.00
C GLY A 31 26.91 -10.27 -15.10
N LEU A 32 26.35 -10.29 -16.32
CA LEU A 32 26.74 -9.35 -17.38
C LEU A 32 26.44 -7.90 -16.97
N GLY A 33 25.32 -7.67 -16.27
CA GLY A 33 25.04 -6.38 -15.65
C GLY A 33 26.09 -5.97 -14.63
N ILE A 34 26.59 -6.92 -13.82
CA ILE A 34 27.69 -6.65 -12.86
C ILE A 34 28.97 -6.26 -13.59
N VAL A 35 29.37 -7.00 -14.62
CA VAL A 35 30.56 -6.69 -15.40
C VAL A 35 30.46 -5.28 -16.01
N LEU A 36 29.31 -4.95 -16.59
CA LEU A 36 29.06 -3.63 -17.19
C LEU A 36 29.20 -2.49 -16.17
N ILE A 37 28.52 -2.58 -15.02
CA ILE A 37 28.53 -1.48 -14.05
C ILE A 37 29.92 -1.28 -13.42
N PHE A 38 30.72 -2.34 -13.24
CA PHE A 38 32.08 -2.20 -12.74
C PHE A 38 33.04 -1.65 -13.82
N ALA A 39 32.86 -2.04 -15.08
CA ALA A 39 33.63 -1.49 -16.19
C ALA A 39 33.39 0.02 -16.37
N ILE A 40 32.14 0.47 -16.19
CA ILE A 40 31.77 1.91 -16.27
C ILE A 40 32.12 2.65 -14.97
N GLY A 41 31.88 2.03 -13.82
CA GLY A 41 32.03 2.67 -12.52
C GLY A 41 33.49 2.88 -12.13
N ALA A 42 34.41 1.98 -12.50
CA ALA A 42 35.80 2.06 -12.07
C ALA A 42 36.55 3.32 -12.56
N PRO A 43 36.48 3.72 -13.84
CA PRO A 43 37.07 4.98 -14.28
C PRO A 43 36.47 6.20 -13.57
N LEU A 44 35.15 6.20 -13.32
CA LEU A 44 34.47 7.30 -12.62
C LEU A 44 34.92 7.40 -11.16
N GLN A 45 35.06 6.25 -10.48
CA GLN A 45 35.56 6.19 -9.12
C GLN A 45 37.02 6.67 -9.03
N ALA A 46 37.87 6.24 -9.97
CA ALA A 46 39.26 6.67 -10.04
C ALA A 46 39.39 8.19 -10.28
N ALA A 47 38.45 8.77 -11.04
CA ALA A 47 38.35 10.20 -11.23
C ALA A 47 37.70 10.96 -10.04
N GLY A 48 37.32 10.27 -8.96
CA GLY A 48 36.68 10.88 -7.79
C GLY A 48 35.25 11.39 -8.04
N SER A 49 34.56 10.88 -9.07
CA SER A 49 33.23 11.36 -9.44
C SER A 49 32.15 10.96 -8.44
N GLY A 50 31.43 11.94 -7.90
CA GLY A 50 30.24 11.72 -7.07
C GLY A 50 29.08 11.04 -7.81
N ALA A 51 29.10 11.00 -9.15
CA ALA A 51 28.08 10.38 -9.98
C ALA A 51 28.25 8.85 -10.14
N THR A 52 29.34 8.27 -9.64
CA THR A 52 29.70 6.85 -9.84
C THR A 52 28.53 5.90 -9.55
N LYS A 53 27.89 6.01 -8.39
CA LYS A 53 26.74 5.16 -8.01
C LYS A 53 25.52 5.37 -8.91
N ALA A 54 25.26 6.60 -9.32
CA ALA A 54 24.12 6.93 -10.16
C ALA A 54 24.28 6.32 -11.56
N VAL A 55 25.47 6.45 -12.17
CA VAL A 55 25.77 5.88 -13.48
C VAL A 55 25.74 4.35 -13.42
N MET A 56 26.36 3.74 -12.39
CA MET A 56 26.29 2.29 -12.19
C MET A 56 24.84 1.81 -12.08
N GLY A 57 24.00 2.49 -11.29
CA GLY A 57 22.59 2.14 -11.19
C GLY A 57 21.83 2.25 -12.50
N ALA A 58 22.04 3.33 -13.26
CA ALA A 58 21.38 3.56 -14.53
C ALA A 58 21.76 2.51 -15.58
N SER A 59 23.00 2.02 -15.55
CA SER A 59 23.47 0.98 -16.46
C SER A 59 23.07 -0.44 -16.06
N PHE A 60 22.61 -0.68 -14.83
CA PHE A 60 22.31 -2.03 -14.36
C PHE A 60 21.03 -2.63 -14.95
N GLY A 61 20.13 -1.81 -15.52
CA GLY A 61 18.84 -2.22 -16.09
C GLY A 61 18.91 -3.42 -17.06
N VAL A 62 20.05 -3.59 -17.75
CA VAL A 62 20.31 -4.72 -18.65
C VAL A 62 20.16 -6.09 -17.96
N ALA A 63 20.51 -6.21 -16.68
CA ALA A 63 20.51 -7.48 -15.95
C ALA A 63 19.14 -8.16 -15.95
N LEU A 64 18.13 -7.48 -15.41
CA LEU A 64 16.77 -8.03 -15.33
C LEU A 64 16.04 -7.96 -16.68
N THR A 65 16.43 -7.03 -17.56
CA THR A 65 15.90 -6.94 -18.93
C THR A 65 16.19 -8.23 -19.70
N LEU A 66 17.45 -8.68 -19.72
CA LEU A 66 17.84 -9.94 -20.35
C LEU A 66 17.10 -11.12 -19.71
N VAL A 67 16.99 -11.14 -18.38
CA VAL A 67 16.29 -12.23 -17.68
C VAL A 67 14.83 -12.37 -18.13
N ILE A 68 14.11 -11.24 -18.21
CA ILE A 68 12.67 -11.22 -18.52
C ILE A 68 12.42 -11.43 -20.01
N PHE A 69 13.15 -10.72 -20.89
CA PHE A 69 12.88 -10.73 -22.33
C PHE A 69 13.51 -11.92 -23.06
N ALA A 70 14.71 -12.37 -22.67
CA ALA A 70 15.28 -13.60 -23.22
C ALA A 70 14.62 -14.87 -22.62
N GLY A 71 13.90 -14.73 -21.52
CA GLY A 71 13.11 -15.79 -20.90
C GLY A 71 13.96 -16.80 -20.14
N SER A 72 14.46 -16.41 -18.96
CA SER A 72 15.31 -17.25 -18.11
C SER A 72 14.78 -17.39 -16.68
N GLU A 73 15.34 -18.29 -15.88
CA GLU A 73 14.82 -18.65 -14.55
C GLU A 73 15.66 -18.05 -13.42
N LEU A 74 15.19 -16.93 -12.89
CA LEU A 74 15.87 -16.19 -11.81
C LEU A 74 15.29 -16.52 -10.44
N PHE A 75 16.15 -16.96 -9.51
CA PHE A 75 15.81 -17.31 -8.13
C PHE A 75 15.07 -16.19 -7.40
N THR A 76 15.57 -14.96 -7.46
CA THR A 76 15.03 -13.82 -6.69
C THR A 76 13.61 -13.47 -7.13
N GLY A 77 13.33 -13.48 -8.44
CA GLY A 77 11.96 -13.34 -8.96
C GLY A 77 11.06 -14.53 -8.62
N ASN A 78 11.62 -15.74 -8.54
CA ASN A 78 10.90 -16.94 -8.12
C ASN A 78 10.49 -16.90 -6.63
N ASN A 79 11.12 -16.08 -5.78
CA ASN A 79 10.67 -15.89 -4.39
C ASN A 79 9.24 -15.35 -4.35
N LEU A 80 8.90 -14.31 -5.11
CA LEU A 80 7.53 -13.80 -5.18
C LEU A 80 6.60 -14.77 -5.90
N VAL A 81 6.98 -15.22 -7.11
CA VAL A 81 6.08 -16.02 -7.96
C VAL A 81 5.69 -17.33 -7.30
N MET A 82 6.65 -18.07 -6.72
CA MET A 82 6.37 -19.35 -6.07
C MET A 82 5.66 -19.18 -4.74
N THR A 83 5.97 -18.13 -3.95
CA THR A 83 5.25 -17.84 -2.70
C THR A 83 3.78 -17.57 -2.97
N VAL A 84 3.47 -16.72 -3.95
CA VAL A 84 2.08 -16.46 -4.38
C VAL A 84 1.42 -17.75 -4.85
N GLY A 85 2.10 -18.57 -5.63
CA GLY A 85 1.58 -19.86 -6.07
C GLY A 85 1.26 -20.82 -4.91
N ALA A 86 2.13 -20.90 -3.91
CA ALA A 86 1.93 -21.75 -2.75
C ALA A 86 0.78 -21.26 -1.86
N LEU A 87 0.71 -19.96 -1.58
CA LEU A 87 -0.37 -19.34 -0.81
C LEU A 87 -1.73 -19.47 -1.53
N SER A 88 -1.74 -19.31 -2.86
CA SER A 88 -2.92 -19.54 -3.70
C SER A 88 -3.22 -21.02 -3.94
N ARG A 89 -2.48 -21.96 -3.33
CA ARG A 89 -2.62 -23.42 -3.48
C ARG A 89 -2.55 -23.91 -4.94
N THR A 90 -1.87 -23.19 -5.83
CA THR A 90 -1.66 -23.62 -7.23
C THR A 90 -0.41 -24.47 -7.40
N VAL A 91 0.53 -24.41 -6.45
CA VAL A 91 1.71 -25.27 -6.36
C VAL A 91 1.92 -25.72 -4.92
N THR A 92 2.59 -26.85 -4.72
CA THR A 92 2.90 -27.36 -3.37
C THR A 92 4.12 -26.66 -2.78
N ALA A 93 4.24 -26.66 -1.45
CA ALA A 93 5.45 -26.18 -0.77
C ALA A 93 6.72 -26.93 -1.22
N THR A 94 6.60 -28.22 -1.52
CA THR A 94 7.71 -29.02 -2.09
C THR A 94 8.10 -28.52 -3.49
N ALA A 95 7.13 -28.17 -4.34
CA ALA A 95 7.41 -27.62 -5.66
C ALA A 95 8.09 -26.25 -5.57
N LEU A 96 7.65 -25.40 -4.63
CA LEU A 96 8.32 -24.13 -4.30
C LEU A 96 9.79 -24.39 -3.90
N GLY A 97 10.03 -25.28 -2.94
CA GLY A 97 11.40 -25.58 -2.48
C GLY A 97 12.30 -26.11 -3.58
N LYS A 98 11.79 -26.99 -4.46
CA LYS A 98 12.53 -27.51 -5.62
C LYS A 98 12.88 -26.41 -6.63
N VAL A 99 11.91 -25.55 -6.97
CA VAL A 99 12.15 -24.42 -7.89
C VAL A 99 13.20 -23.48 -7.33
N TRP A 100 13.11 -23.12 -6.04
CA TRP A 100 14.11 -22.30 -5.37
C TRP A 100 15.50 -22.93 -5.40
N ALA A 101 15.62 -24.20 -5.00
CA ALA A 101 16.91 -24.89 -4.97
C ALA A 101 17.56 -24.98 -6.36
N VAL A 102 16.82 -25.41 -7.38
CA VAL A 102 17.36 -25.61 -8.73
C VAL A 102 17.69 -24.27 -9.40
N SER A 103 16.83 -23.26 -9.26
CA SER A 103 17.13 -21.93 -9.81
C SER A 103 18.31 -21.28 -9.12
N PHE A 104 18.43 -21.38 -7.79
CA PHE A 104 19.59 -20.86 -7.06
C PHE A 104 20.91 -21.53 -7.49
N ALA A 105 20.92 -22.87 -7.58
CA ALA A 105 22.10 -23.62 -8.00
C ALA A 105 22.48 -23.32 -9.46
N GLY A 106 21.49 -23.24 -10.35
CA GLY A 106 21.73 -22.86 -11.75
C GLY A 106 22.25 -21.43 -11.87
N ASN A 107 21.63 -20.47 -11.18
CA ASN A 107 22.09 -19.08 -11.15
C ASN A 107 23.54 -19.00 -10.66
N LEU A 108 23.90 -19.70 -9.57
CA LEU A 108 25.27 -19.76 -9.07
C LEU A 108 26.25 -20.31 -10.12
N ALA A 109 25.91 -21.42 -10.77
CA ALA A 109 26.75 -22.00 -11.80
C ALA A 109 26.98 -21.03 -12.98
N GLY A 110 25.91 -20.38 -13.47
CA GLY A 110 26.02 -19.37 -14.53
C GLY A 110 26.85 -18.15 -14.13
N SER A 111 26.64 -17.66 -12.91
CA SER A 111 27.40 -16.55 -12.34
C SER A 111 28.88 -16.86 -12.18
N MET A 112 29.24 -18.07 -11.73
CA MET A 112 30.63 -18.51 -11.58
C MET A 112 31.31 -18.74 -12.93
N LEU A 113 30.62 -19.35 -13.90
CA LEU A 113 31.14 -19.53 -15.26
C LEU A 113 31.45 -18.17 -15.91
N LEU A 114 30.54 -17.21 -15.79
CA LEU A 114 30.77 -15.86 -16.30
C LEU A 114 31.89 -15.15 -15.54
N ALA A 115 31.95 -15.29 -14.22
CA ALA A 115 33.01 -14.70 -13.40
C ALA A 115 34.40 -15.22 -13.83
N LEU A 116 34.52 -16.53 -14.05
CA LEU A 116 35.76 -17.14 -14.54
C LEU A 116 36.14 -16.63 -15.93
N ALA A 117 35.18 -16.56 -16.85
CA ALA A 117 35.40 -16.00 -18.19
C ALA A 117 35.83 -14.51 -18.13
N THR A 118 35.24 -13.74 -17.23
CA THR A 118 35.56 -12.31 -17.02
C THR A 118 36.95 -12.13 -16.43
N ALA A 119 37.33 -12.93 -15.44
CA ALA A 119 38.68 -12.89 -14.85
C ALA A 119 39.74 -13.30 -15.89
N SER A 120 39.45 -14.35 -16.67
CA SER A 120 40.34 -14.87 -17.71
C SER A 120 40.46 -13.94 -18.92
N SER A 121 39.43 -13.16 -19.23
CA SER A 121 39.47 -12.21 -20.35
C SER A 121 40.28 -10.95 -20.05
N GLY A 122 40.55 -10.67 -18.78
CA GLY A 122 41.31 -9.48 -18.36
C GLY A 122 40.47 -8.20 -18.25
N VAL A 123 39.17 -8.24 -18.55
CA VAL A 123 38.33 -7.03 -18.69
C VAL A 123 38.18 -6.22 -17.40
N LEU A 124 38.23 -6.88 -16.23
CA LEU A 124 38.22 -6.24 -14.90
C LEU A 124 39.49 -6.53 -14.08
N SER A 125 40.50 -7.15 -14.70
CA SER A 125 41.64 -7.73 -13.96
C SER A 125 42.78 -6.74 -13.70
N LYS A 126 42.68 -5.49 -14.18
CA LYS A 126 43.72 -4.44 -14.01
C LYS A 126 43.16 -3.21 -13.30
N PRO A 127 43.99 -2.42 -12.60
CA PRO A 127 43.58 -1.12 -12.07
C PRO A 127 43.13 -0.16 -13.19
N PRO A 128 42.15 0.73 -12.94
CA PRO A 128 41.46 0.94 -11.65
C PRO A 128 40.32 -0.07 -11.37
N ALA A 129 39.94 -0.90 -12.34
CA ALA A 129 38.78 -1.79 -12.22
C ALA A 129 38.95 -2.87 -11.16
N SER A 130 40.10 -3.55 -11.13
CA SER A 130 40.40 -4.59 -10.14
C SER A 130 40.35 -4.07 -8.71
N GLU A 131 40.96 -2.90 -8.43
CA GLU A 131 41.00 -2.29 -7.11
C GLU A 131 39.61 -1.87 -6.63
N PHE A 132 38.83 -1.22 -7.50
CA PHE A 132 37.46 -0.83 -7.18
C PHE A 132 36.58 -2.06 -6.89
N LEU A 133 36.68 -3.10 -7.73
CA LEU A 133 35.94 -4.33 -7.54
C LEU A 133 36.32 -5.04 -6.23
N LEU A 134 37.61 -5.25 -5.98
CA LEU A 134 38.10 -5.92 -4.78
C LEU A 134 37.75 -5.16 -3.50
N GLY A 135 37.79 -3.82 -3.54
CA GLY A 135 37.32 -2.98 -2.42
C GLY A 135 35.84 -3.21 -2.09
N ILE A 136 34.98 -3.26 -3.10
CA ILE A 136 33.54 -3.55 -2.90
C ILE A 136 33.31 -5.00 -2.44
N VAL A 137 34.05 -5.97 -2.99
CA VAL A 137 33.96 -7.39 -2.59
C VAL A 137 34.35 -7.55 -1.13
N ALA A 138 35.49 -6.99 -0.70
CA ALA A 138 35.94 -7.00 0.69
C ALA A 138 34.90 -6.35 1.62
N SER A 139 34.37 -5.19 1.25
CA SER A 139 33.33 -4.50 2.02
C SER A 139 32.07 -5.37 2.18
N LYS A 140 31.61 -6.04 1.11
CA LYS A 140 30.44 -6.93 1.15
C LYS A 140 30.68 -8.20 1.97
N MET A 141 31.88 -8.78 1.92
CA MET A 141 32.22 -9.98 2.70
C MET A 141 32.41 -9.65 4.18
N GLY A 142 32.88 -8.44 4.51
CA GLY A 142 33.10 -7.96 5.89
C GLY A 142 31.90 -7.23 6.54
N ALA A 143 30.89 -6.81 5.77
CA ALA A 143 29.77 -6.01 6.28
C ALA A 143 28.98 -6.72 7.42
N PRO A 144 28.40 -5.98 8.38
CA PRO A 144 27.58 -6.56 9.46
C PRO A 144 26.40 -7.39 8.93
N LEU A 145 26.13 -8.53 9.58
CA LEU A 145 25.12 -9.49 9.14
C LEU A 145 23.73 -8.86 9.04
N LEU A 146 23.36 -8.05 10.03
CA LEU A 146 22.04 -7.42 10.08
C LEU A 146 21.85 -6.40 8.95
N GLU A 147 22.89 -5.65 8.61
CA GLU A 147 22.85 -4.72 7.48
C GLU A 147 22.67 -5.45 6.16
N LEU A 148 23.45 -6.52 5.92
CA LEU A 148 23.31 -7.34 4.71
C LEU A 148 21.89 -7.90 4.58
N PHE A 149 21.31 -8.38 5.69
CA PHE A 149 19.97 -8.95 5.72
C PHE A 149 18.90 -7.93 5.31
N PHE A 150 18.88 -6.73 5.92
CA PHE A 150 17.88 -5.71 5.59
C PHE A 150 18.08 -5.09 4.21
N ARG A 151 19.34 -4.83 3.81
CA ARG A 151 19.65 -4.41 2.43
C ARG A 151 19.15 -5.43 1.42
N ALA A 152 19.20 -6.72 1.74
CA ALA A 152 18.69 -7.78 0.88
C ALA A 152 17.16 -7.87 0.85
N ILE A 153 16.47 -7.61 1.95
CA ILE A 153 15.00 -7.49 1.97
C ILE A 153 14.55 -6.37 1.02
N LEU A 154 15.15 -5.19 1.17
CA LEU A 154 14.79 -4.02 0.37
C LEU A 154 15.14 -4.22 -1.11
N CYS A 155 16.27 -4.88 -1.41
CA CYS A 155 16.61 -5.25 -2.77
C CYS A 155 15.52 -6.11 -3.42
N ASN A 156 15.17 -7.24 -2.78
CA ASN A 156 14.27 -8.17 -3.45
C ASN A 156 12.81 -7.70 -3.44
N ALA A 157 12.42 -6.79 -2.54
CA ALA A 157 11.17 -6.06 -2.69
C ALA A 157 11.14 -5.28 -4.01
N LEU A 158 12.19 -4.54 -4.36
CA LEU A 158 12.27 -3.80 -5.64
C LEU A 158 12.34 -4.73 -6.85
N VAL A 159 13.13 -5.81 -6.80
CA VAL A 159 13.24 -6.78 -7.91
C VAL A 159 11.89 -7.48 -8.15
N CYS A 160 11.23 -7.92 -7.08
CA CYS A 160 9.92 -8.55 -7.18
C CYS A 160 8.84 -7.55 -7.62
N LEU A 161 8.94 -6.27 -7.23
CA LEU A 161 8.09 -5.19 -7.72
C LEU A 161 8.25 -4.98 -9.22
N ALA A 162 9.48 -4.98 -9.74
CA ALA A 162 9.76 -4.91 -11.17
C ALA A 162 9.11 -6.07 -11.93
N VAL A 163 9.26 -7.31 -11.44
CA VAL A 163 8.61 -8.49 -12.02
C VAL A 163 7.09 -8.36 -11.97
N TRP A 164 6.53 -7.93 -10.84
CA TRP A 164 5.09 -7.80 -10.66
C TRP A 164 4.47 -6.75 -11.59
N MET A 165 5.05 -5.54 -11.63
CA MET A 165 4.58 -4.47 -12.50
C MET A 165 4.81 -4.83 -13.97
N GLY A 166 5.95 -5.46 -14.29
CA GLY A 166 6.27 -5.94 -15.63
C GLY A 166 5.25 -6.95 -16.17
N MET A 167 4.75 -7.86 -15.32
CA MET A 167 3.66 -8.77 -15.69
C MET A 167 2.30 -8.08 -15.93
N ARG A 168 2.11 -6.85 -15.45
CA ARG A 168 0.87 -6.08 -15.61
C ARG A 168 0.94 -5.07 -16.76
N ALA A 169 2.14 -4.66 -17.14
CA ALA A 169 2.36 -3.73 -18.23
C ALA A 169 2.07 -4.41 -19.58
N LYS A 170 1.17 -3.81 -20.36
CA LYS A 170 0.78 -4.30 -21.69
C LYS A 170 1.81 -3.91 -22.76
N ASP A 171 2.51 -2.81 -22.54
CA ASP A 171 3.53 -2.27 -23.43
C ASP A 171 4.95 -2.67 -22.99
N GLU A 172 5.80 -3.01 -23.96
CA GLU A 172 7.17 -3.47 -23.70
C GLU A 172 8.08 -2.35 -23.23
N THR A 173 7.89 -1.12 -23.74
CA THR A 173 8.65 0.06 -23.30
C THR A 173 8.36 0.37 -21.84
N ALA A 174 7.09 0.32 -21.44
CA ALA A 174 6.69 0.46 -20.04
C ALA A 174 7.34 -0.61 -19.15
N ARG A 175 7.42 -1.88 -19.60
CA ARG A 175 8.13 -2.94 -18.85
C ARG A 175 9.60 -2.60 -18.67
N LEU A 176 10.28 -2.15 -19.71
CA LEU A 176 11.70 -1.76 -19.65
C LEU A 176 11.93 -0.60 -18.68
N LEU A 177 11.08 0.43 -18.72
CA LEU A 177 11.17 1.57 -17.80
C LEU A 177 10.94 1.16 -16.34
N LEU A 178 9.98 0.27 -16.08
CA LEU A 178 9.72 -0.25 -14.73
C LEU A 178 10.91 -1.06 -14.19
N ILE A 179 11.50 -1.91 -15.04
CA ILE A 179 12.73 -2.64 -14.72
C ILE A 179 13.86 -1.66 -14.42
N PHE A 180 14.09 -0.68 -15.30
CA PHE A 180 15.12 0.34 -15.14
C PHE A 180 15.00 1.05 -13.79
N TRP A 181 13.83 1.59 -13.45
CA TRP A 181 13.65 2.35 -12.20
C TRP A 181 13.89 1.52 -10.95
N CYS A 182 13.42 0.26 -10.91
CA CYS A 182 13.63 -0.61 -9.76
C CYS A 182 15.11 -1.00 -9.60
N LEU A 183 15.81 -1.26 -10.70
CA LEU A 183 17.22 -1.63 -10.71
C LEU A 183 18.11 -0.44 -10.36
N PHE A 184 17.81 0.73 -10.91
CA PHE A 184 18.46 1.99 -10.57
C PHE A 184 18.35 2.27 -9.07
N ALA A 185 17.15 2.14 -8.50
CA ALA A 185 16.91 2.40 -7.09
C ALA A 185 17.74 1.48 -6.19
N PHE A 186 17.75 0.17 -6.42
CA PHE A 186 18.44 -0.74 -5.50
C PHE A 186 19.97 -0.66 -5.62
N ILE A 187 20.51 -0.46 -6.83
CA ILE A 187 21.96 -0.30 -7.02
C ILE A 187 22.42 1.06 -6.47
N GLY A 188 21.69 2.14 -6.80
CA GLY A 188 22.00 3.48 -6.31
C GLY A 188 21.94 3.59 -4.79
N ALA A 189 20.98 2.89 -4.16
CA ALA A 189 20.84 2.82 -2.70
C ALA A 189 21.84 1.85 -2.02
N GLY A 190 22.56 1.02 -2.77
CA GLY A 190 23.52 0.06 -2.23
C GLY A 190 22.88 -1.15 -1.55
N PHE A 191 21.74 -1.62 -2.05
CA PHE A 191 21.07 -2.83 -1.59
C PHE A 191 21.76 -4.11 -2.10
N GLU A 192 21.40 -5.26 -1.53
CA GLU A 192 22.11 -6.54 -1.73
C GLU A 192 21.28 -7.55 -2.52
N HIS A 193 21.80 -8.01 -3.67
CA HIS A 193 21.14 -9.00 -4.52
C HIS A 193 21.98 -10.29 -4.59
N SER A 194 21.45 -11.39 -4.06
CA SER A 194 22.15 -12.68 -3.97
C SER A 194 22.77 -13.13 -5.29
N VAL A 195 21.99 -13.15 -6.38
CA VAL A 195 22.48 -13.61 -7.70
C VAL A 195 23.49 -12.64 -8.33
N ALA A 196 23.39 -11.34 -8.02
CA ALA A 196 24.39 -10.39 -8.51
C ALA A 196 25.71 -10.53 -7.73
N ASN A 197 25.60 -10.77 -6.42
CA ASN A 197 26.73 -11.07 -5.56
C ASN A 197 27.41 -12.39 -5.96
N MET A 198 26.70 -13.39 -6.48
CA MET A 198 27.32 -14.61 -7.01
C MET A 198 28.39 -14.28 -8.05
N THR A 199 28.11 -13.39 -9.02
CA THR A 199 29.11 -12.99 -10.02
C THR A 199 30.17 -12.08 -9.42
N LEU A 200 29.77 -11.01 -8.71
CA LEU A 200 30.69 -10.01 -8.16
C LEU A 200 31.73 -10.65 -7.23
N LEU A 201 31.27 -11.42 -6.25
CA LEU A 201 32.14 -12.05 -5.27
C LEU A 201 33.00 -13.15 -5.91
N SER A 202 32.48 -13.88 -6.91
CA SER A 202 33.28 -14.88 -7.64
C SER A 202 34.40 -14.24 -8.46
N ILE A 203 34.15 -13.08 -9.11
CA ILE A 203 35.21 -12.35 -9.79
C ILE A 203 36.30 -11.96 -8.78
N GLY A 204 35.91 -11.44 -7.61
CA GLY A 204 36.87 -11.10 -6.55
C GLY A 204 37.70 -12.30 -6.08
N LEU A 205 37.10 -13.49 -5.98
CA LEU A 205 37.80 -14.73 -5.63
C LEU A 205 38.73 -15.25 -6.74
N PHE A 206 38.44 -14.96 -8.01
CA PHE A 206 39.24 -15.43 -9.15
C PHE A 206 40.37 -14.47 -9.56
N LEU A 207 40.28 -13.20 -9.16
CA LEU A 207 41.37 -12.23 -9.30
C LEU A 207 42.41 -12.41 -8.17
N PRO A 208 43.65 -11.94 -8.35
CA PRO A 208 44.60 -11.82 -7.24
C PRO A 208 44.01 -10.95 -6.13
N HIS A 209 43.92 -11.47 -4.91
CA HIS A 209 43.27 -10.81 -3.77
C HIS A 209 44.00 -11.12 -2.46
N ASP A 210 43.74 -10.30 -1.44
CA ASP A 210 44.13 -10.58 -0.06
C ASP A 210 43.18 -11.65 0.55
N PRO A 211 43.68 -12.84 0.91
CA PRO A 211 42.86 -13.92 1.48
C PRO A 211 42.20 -13.58 2.82
N HIS A 212 42.70 -12.56 3.54
CA HIS A 212 42.10 -12.10 4.80
C HIS A 212 40.84 -11.25 4.57
N LEU A 213 40.75 -10.58 3.42
CA LEU A 213 39.63 -9.70 3.06
C LEU A 213 38.61 -10.38 2.14
N VAL A 214 39.10 -11.24 1.24
CA VAL A 214 38.29 -11.95 0.25
C VAL A 214 38.54 -13.45 0.41
N SER A 215 37.48 -14.21 0.73
CA SER A 215 37.61 -15.64 1.00
C SER A 215 36.33 -16.40 0.70
N TRP A 216 36.44 -17.73 0.52
CA TRP A 216 35.28 -18.60 0.37
C TRP A 216 34.34 -18.56 1.59
N ALA A 217 34.88 -18.34 2.79
CA ALA A 217 34.09 -18.14 4.00
C ALA A 217 33.29 -16.82 3.94
N GLY A 218 33.92 -15.72 3.51
CA GLY A 218 33.26 -14.43 3.29
C GLY A 218 32.18 -14.51 2.21
N PHE A 219 32.45 -15.24 1.13
CA PHE A 219 31.51 -15.55 0.05
C PHE A 219 30.27 -16.27 0.58
N ALA A 220 30.45 -17.38 1.30
CA ALA A 220 29.36 -18.16 1.86
C ALA A 220 28.54 -17.35 2.88
N ARG A 221 29.23 -16.63 3.79
CA ARG A 221 28.61 -15.74 4.78
C ARG A 221 27.71 -14.70 4.11
N ASN A 222 28.22 -13.99 3.11
CA ASN A 222 27.44 -12.99 2.38
C ASN A 222 26.23 -13.64 1.69
N LEU A 223 26.46 -14.68 0.88
CA LEU A 223 25.39 -15.30 0.11
C LEU A 223 24.30 -15.90 0.98
N VAL A 224 24.61 -16.53 2.12
CA VAL A 224 23.57 -17.09 3.01
C VAL A 224 22.67 -15.98 3.54
N VAL A 225 23.26 -14.89 4.06
CA VAL A 225 22.51 -13.78 4.68
C VAL A 225 21.70 -13.01 3.65
N VAL A 226 22.32 -12.69 2.50
CA VAL A 226 21.66 -11.95 1.42
C VAL A 226 20.55 -12.79 0.78
N THR A 227 20.76 -14.10 0.60
CA THR A 227 19.71 -15.01 0.12
C THR A 227 18.53 -15.06 1.08
N ALA A 228 18.77 -15.18 2.39
CA ALA A 228 17.72 -15.18 3.40
C ALA A 228 16.90 -13.88 3.36
N GLY A 229 17.58 -12.72 3.30
CA GLY A 229 16.91 -11.43 3.18
C GLY A 229 16.13 -11.30 1.87
N ASN A 230 16.68 -11.76 0.74
CA ASN A 230 15.97 -11.75 -0.53
C ASN A 230 14.72 -12.64 -0.48
N ILE A 231 14.76 -13.83 0.12
CA ILE A 231 13.58 -14.70 0.30
C ILE A 231 12.48 -13.94 1.05
N VAL A 232 12.83 -13.28 2.17
CA VAL A 232 11.88 -12.49 2.97
C VAL A 232 11.31 -11.31 2.18
N GLY A 233 12.16 -10.54 1.48
CA GLY A 233 11.71 -9.41 0.67
C GLY A 233 10.77 -9.79 -0.47
N GLY A 234 11.02 -10.92 -1.14
CA GLY A 234 10.17 -11.42 -2.21
C GLY A 234 8.87 -12.07 -1.71
N GLY A 235 8.92 -12.82 -0.62
CA GLY A 235 7.74 -13.45 -0.02
C GLY A 235 6.81 -12.46 0.70
N GLY A 236 7.37 -11.44 1.35
CA GLY A 236 6.64 -10.44 2.12
C GLY A 236 5.96 -9.35 1.31
N MET A 237 6.31 -9.18 0.03
CA MET A 237 5.70 -8.17 -0.85
C MET A 237 4.24 -8.51 -1.25
N ASN A 238 3.77 -9.71 -0.92
CA ASN A 238 2.41 -10.14 -1.23
C ASN A 238 1.43 -9.73 -0.12
N GLN A 239 0.98 -8.47 -0.15
CA GLN A 239 -0.23 -8.04 0.57
C GLN A 239 -1.49 -8.15 -0.30
N ARG A 240 -1.61 -9.24 -1.09
CA ARG A 240 -2.93 -9.65 -1.58
C ARG A 240 -3.50 -10.67 -0.62
N LEU A 241 -4.54 -10.26 0.08
CA LEU A 241 -5.42 -11.13 0.82
C LEU A 241 -6.06 -12.11 -0.18
N SER A 242 -6.08 -13.40 0.17
CA SER A 242 -6.61 -14.51 -0.61
C SER A 242 -8.06 -14.81 -0.23
N GLY A 243 -8.93 -13.80 -0.29
CA GLY A 243 -10.35 -13.95 -0.02
C GLY A 243 -10.73 -13.96 1.47
N GLU A 244 -9.82 -13.54 2.36
CA GLU A 244 -10.13 -13.38 3.78
C GLU A 244 -11.29 -12.41 3.98
N ARG A 245 -12.12 -12.70 4.97
CA ARG A 245 -13.29 -11.89 5.31
C ARG A 245 -12.87 -10.82 6.30
N ILE A 246 -12.88 -9.56 5.88
CA ILE A 246 -12.52 -8.42 6.74
C ILE A 246 -13.79 -7.73 7.22
N ALA A 247 -14.01 -7.73 8.53
CA ALA A 247 -15.07 -6.95 9.15
C ALA A 247 -14.72 -5.46 9.13
N LEU A 248 -15.61 -4.64 8.57
CA LEU A 248 -15.51 -3.19 8.51
C LEU A 248 -16.56 -2.59 9.44
N PHE A 249 -16.11 -1.93 10.50
CA PHE A 249 -16.98 -1.30 11.49
C PHE A 249 -17.34 0.16 11.15
N GLU A 250 -16.66 0.75 10.15
CA GLU A 250 -16.94 2.11 9.68
C GLU A 250 -18.17 2.12 8.76
N SER A 251 -19.14 3.00 9.05
CA SER A 251 -20.44 3.05 8.37
C SER A 251 -20.51 4.09 7.26
N ARG A 252 -19.77 5.22 7.36
CA ARG A 252 -19.88 6.34 6.41
C ARG A 252 -19.08 6.08 5.13
N LEU A 253 -17.85 5.60 5.28
CA LEU A 253 -16.97 5.27 4.17
C LEU A 253 -17.01 3.79 3.83
N ALA A 254 -18.07 3.08 4.26
CA ALA A 254 -18.22 1.64 4.11
C ALA A 254 -18.00 1.18 2.67
N ALA A 255 -18.55 1.88 1.68
CA ALA A 255 -18.40 1.54 0.26
C ALA A 255 -16.95 1.72 -0.22
N GLU A 256 -16.31 2.82 0.14
CA GLU A 256 -14.94 3.17 -0.26
C GLU A 256 -13.91 2.24 0.39
N ILE A 257 -14.05 2.01 1.69
CA ILE A 257 -13.20 1.07 2.43
C ILE A 257 -13.43 -0.36 1.95
N SER A 258 -14.68 -0.74 1.67
CA SER A 258 -14.98 -2.05 1.06
C SER A 258 -14.28 -2.20 -0.29
N GLU A 259 -14.27 -1.15 -1.11
CA GLU A 259 -13.60 -1.18 -2.40
C GLU A 259 -12.08 -1.29 -2.26
N LEU A 260 -11.48 -0.59 -1.31
CA LEU A 260 -10.06 -0.75 -0.97
C LEU A 260 -9.75 -2.20 -0.54
N VAL A 261 -10.58 -2.78 0.33
CA VAL A 261 -10.43 -4.18 0.78
C VAL A 261 -10.56 -5.15 -0.40
N ARG A 262 -11.54 -4.97 -1.29
CA ARG A 262 -11.68 -5.80 -2.50
C ARG A 262 -10.47 -5.71 -3.41
N ARG A 263 -9.87 -4.52 -3.56
CA ARG A 263 -8.64 -4.32 -4.36
C ARG A 263 -7.44 -5.08 -3.80
N THR A 264 -7.40 -5.31 -2.50
CA THR A 264 -6.41 -6.20 -1.86
C THR A 264 -6.72 -7.68 -2.04
N GLY A 265 -7.89 -8.06 -2.56
CA GLY A 265 -8.30 -9.46 -2.77
C GLY A 265 -9.09 -10.08 -1.62
N ALA A 266 -9.37 -9.32 -0.56
CA ALA A 266 -10.25 -9.73 0.53
C ALA A 266 -11.74 -9.48 0.24
N VAL A 267 -12.59 -10.14 1.03
CA VAL A 267 -14.04 -9.95 1.03
C VAL A 267 -14.41 -9.03 2.19
N PRO A 268 -14.76 -7.76 1.95
CA PRO A 268 -15.25 -6.89 3.01
C PRO A 268 -16.62 -7.35 3.50
N ILE A 269 -16.80 -7.39 4.81
CA ILE A 269 -18.09 -7.52 5.46
C ILE A 269 -18.32 -6.23 6.23
N CYS A 270 -19.25 -5.40 5.77
CA CYS A 270 -19.60 -4.19 6.51
C CYS A 270 -20.52 -4.57 7.67
N VAL A 271 -20.04 -4.37 8.90
CA VAL A 271 -20.75 -4.66 10.15
C VAL A 271 -20.69 -3.40 11.02
N PRO A 272 -21.43 -2.34 10.66
CA PRO A 272 -21.36 -1.08 11.38
C PRO A 272 -21.88 -1.29 12.82
N ALA A 273 -21.16 -0.74 13.80
CA ALA A 273 -21.54 -0.85 15.21
C ALA A 273 -22.85 -0.11 15.53
N VAL A 274 -23.18 0.93 14.76
CA VAL A 274 -24.42 1.71 14.86
C VAL A 274 -24.89 2.05 13.43
N ARG A 275 -26.19 1.94 13.19
CA ARG A 275 -26.84 2.36 11.94
C ARG A 275 -27.94 3.38 12.22
N GLU A 276 -28.05 4.38 11.36
CA GLU A 276 -29.20 5.28 11.36
C GLU A 276 -30.35 4.58 10.63
N GLN A 277 -31.44 4.28 11.33
CA GLN A 277 -32.66 3.73 10.74
C GLN A 277 -33.69 4.85 10.62
N ARG A 278 -34.12 5.14 9.40
CA ARG A 278 -35.16 6.14 9.15
C ARG A 278 -36.53 5.56 9.47
N ARG A 279 -37.35 6.36 10.13
CA ARG A 279 -38.79 6.12 10.29
C ARG A 279 -39.50 6.94 9.22
N PRO A 280 -40.37 6.36 8.38
CA PRO A 280 -41.26 7.13 7.52
C PRO A 280 -42.07 8.11 8.38
N ALA A 281 -42.01 9.40 8.06
CA ALA A 281 -42.64 10.46 8.87
C ALA A 281 -43.35 11.51 7.99
N ALA A 282 -43.74 11.14 6.77
CA ALA A 282 -44.25 12.06 5.76
C ALA A 282 -45.56 12.73 6.19
N GLU A 283 -46.48 11.97 6.80
CA GLU A 283 -47.76 12.50 7.28
C GLU A 283 -47.55 13.47 8.46
N GLU A 284 -46.68 13.12 9.40
CA GLU A 284 -46.36 13.94 10.56
C GLU A 284 -45.64 15.23 10.14
N VAL A 285 -44.72 15.16 9.18
CA VAL A 285 -44.05 16.35 8.64
C VAL A 285 -45.03 17.22 7.85
N ALA A 286 -45.95 16.63 7.07
CA ALA A 286 -46.96 17.40 6.36
C ALA A 286 -47.91 18.16 7.30
N ALA A 287 -48.35 17.50 8.38
CA ALA A 287 -49.18 18.10 9.42
C ALA A 287 -48.43 19.24 10.15
N LEU A 288 -47.18 18.98 10.57
CA LEU A 288 -46.31 19.97 11.18
C LEU A 288 -46.15 21.21 10.31
N LEU A 289 -45.91 21.04 9.01
CA LEU A 289 -45.75 22.17 8.09
C LEU A 289 -47.03 23.01 7.98
N GLY A 290 -48.21 22.39 8.08
CA GLY A 290 -49.49 23.10 8.13
C GLY A 290 -49.67 23.94 9.41
N GLU A 291 -49.31 23.38 10.58
CA GLU A 291 -49.36 24.11 11.85
C GLU A 291 -48.37 25.28 11.87
N VAL A 292 -47.16 25.05 11.37
CA VAL A 292 -46.09 26.05 11.33
C VAL A 292 -46.45 27.20 10.39
N GLU A 293 -47.13 26.94 9.26
CA GLU A 293 -47.58 27.97 8.31
C GLU A 293 -48.52 29.01 8.96
N ALA A 294 -49.37 28.58 9.88
CA ALA A 294 -50.29 29.45 10.62
C ALA A 294 -49.62 30.26 11.74
N GLU A 295 -48.40 29.89 12.16
CA GLU A 295 -47.68 30.54 13.25
C GLU A 295 -46.77 31.69 12.75
N VAL A 296 -46.92 32.86 13.37
CA VAL A 296 -46.16 34.06 13.01
C VAL A 296 -44.70 33.92 13.40
N SER A 297 -44.42 33.29 14.55
CA SER A 297 -43.06 33.12 15.03
C SER A 297 -42.86 31.76 15.72
N PRO A 298 -42.68 30.67 14.95
CA PRO A 298 -42.41 29.34 15.51
C PRO A 298 -41.01 29.25 16.12
N VAL A 299 -40.82 28.36 17.10
CA VAL A 299 -39.50 28.06 17.69
C VAL A 299 -39.07 26.64 17.32
N PHE A 300 -37.98 26.50 16.59
CA PHE A 300 -37.41 25.21 16.21
C PHE A 300 -36.26 24.83 17.13
N VAL A 301 -36.33 23.63 17.71
CA VAL A 301 -35.33 23.11 18.63
C VAL A 301 -34.66 21.87 18.04
N PHE A 302 -33.40 22.00 17.62
CA PHE A 302 -32.65 20.94 16.95
C PHE A 302 -31.63 20.28 17.86
N SER A 303 -31.90 19.01 18.22
CA SER A 303 -31.03 18.23 19.11
C SER A 303 -29.82 17.62 18.39
N THR A 304 -29.97 17.15 17.15
CA THR A 304 -28.89 16.50 16.38
C THR A 304 -28.90 16.93 14.92
N GLY A 305 -27.75 16.79 14.24
CA GLY A 305 -27.66 17.06 12.80
C GLY A 305 -28.44 16.07 11.94
N VAL A 306 -28.56 14.81 12.39
CA VAL A 306 -29.29 13.76 11.66
C VAL A 306 -30.79 14.04 11.70
N GLY A 307 -31.34 14.41 12.87
CA GLY A 307 -32.76 14.77 12.99
C GLY A 307 -33.10 16.02 12.17
N ALA A 308 -32.25 17.04 12.19
CA ALA A 308 -32.40 18.24 11.37
C ALA A 308 -32.41 17.89 9.87
N SER A 309 -31.43 17.13 9.39
CA SER A 309 -31.37 16.71 7.98
C SER A 309 -32.57 15.85 7.57
N ALA A 310 -33.03 14.94 8.44
CA ALA A 310 -34.20 14.12 8.15
C ALA A 310 -35.46 14.96 7.93
N LEU A 311 -35.70 15.98 8.76
CA LEU A 311 -36.85 16.89 8.61
C LEU A 311 -36.81 17.63 7.26
N PHE A 312 -35.65 18.17 6.86
CA PHE A 312 -35.51 18.87 5.57
C PHE A 312 -35.67 17.94 4.37
N GLU A 313 -35.17 16.71 4.47
CA GLU A 313 -35.29 15.74 3.39
C GLU A 313 -36.73 15.26 3.21
N GLU A 314 -37.46 15.00 4.29
CA GLU A 314 -38.90 14.69 4.24
C GLU A 314 -39.71 15.87 3.68
N ALA A 315 -39.46 17.10 4.15
CA ALA A 315 -40.11 18.28 3.60
C ALA A 315 -39.82 18.47 2.11
N ARG A 316 -38.58 18.16 1.65
CA ARG A 316 -38.23 18.15 0.22
C ARG A 316 -38.93 17.04 -0.54
N ALA A 317 -39.05 15.84 0.03
CA ALA A 317 -39.76 14.73 -0.60
C ALA A 317 -41.25 15.06 -0.81
N LEU A 318 -41.84 15.86 0.09
CA LEU A 318 -43.20 16.41 -0.03
C LEU A 318 -43.31 17.62 -0.98
N GLY A 319 -42.19 18.12 -1.53
CA GLY A 319 -42.16 19.34 -2.34
C GLY A 319 -42.28 20.66 -1.55
N ARG A 320 -42.37 20.59 -0.22
CA ARG A 320 -42.60 21.72 0.70
C ARG A 320 -41.32 22.20 1.40
N GLY A 321 -40.15 21.89 0.86
CA GLY A 321 -38.86 22.24 1.46
C GLY A 321 -38.61 23.75 1.56
N ALA A 322 -39.17 24.55 0.65
CA ALA A 322 -39.09 26.01 0.71
C ALA A 322 -39.89 26.58 1.90
N GLU A 323 -41.11 26.06 2.12
CA GLU A 323 -41.99 26.49 3.21
C GLU A 323 -41.34 26.26 4.58
N LEU A 324 -40.67 25.11 4.75
CA LEU A 324 -39.91 24.82 5.98
C LEU A 324 -38.77 25.81 6.19
N ARG A 325 -38.03 26.15 5.13
CA ARG A 325 -36.92 27.12 5.24
C ARG A 325 -37.42 28.51 5.61
N ASP A 326 -38.51 28.95 5.00
CA ASP A 326 -39.12 30.24 5.29
C ASP A 326 -39.66 30.27 6.73
N ALA A 327 -40.24 29.16 7.19
CA ALA A 327 -40.70 29.01 8.58
C ALA A 327 -39.58 29.12 9.61
N ILE A 328 -38.48 28.43 9.38
CA ILE A 328 -37.33 28.50 10.29
C ILE A 328 -36.69 29.90 10.25
N SER A 329 -36.70 30.56 9.09
CA SER A 329 -36.11 31.89 8.91
C SER A 329 -36.95 33.02 9.53
N ARG A 330 -38.29 32.92 9.54
CA ARG A 330 -39.18 33.87 10.24
C ARG A 330 -39.25 33.62 11.75
N GLY A 331 -38.96 32.38 12.17
CA GLY A 331 -38.98 31.94 13.56
C GLY A 331 -37.64 32.07 14.27
N LEU A 332 -37.49 31.33 15.36
CA LEU A 332 -36.23 31.15 16.07
C LEU A 332 -35.74 29.72 15.94
N SER A 333 -34.46 29.53 15.65
CA SER A 333 -33.82 28.21 15.61
C SER A 333 -32.77 28.07 16.72
N VAL A 334 -32.96 27.09 17.59
CA VAL A 334 -32.09 26.81 18.74
C VAL A 334 -31.42 25.46 18.53
N CYS A 335 -30.10 25.45 18.44
CA CYS A 335 -29.32 24.26 18.14
C CYS A 335 -28.50 23.80 19.35
N ARG A 336 -28.56 22.50 19.66
CA ARG A 336 -27.79 21.91 20.77
C ARG A 336 -26.28 21.97 20.58
N GLY A 337 -25.79 22.03 19.34
CA GLY A 337 -24.34 22.02 19.09
C GLY A 337 -23.96 22.17 17.62
N PRO A 338 -22.69 21.90 17.26
CA PRO A 338 -22.16 22.16 15.92
C PRO A 338 -22.83 21.34 14.81
N LYS A 339 -23.28 20.11 15.10
CA LYS A 339 -23.89 19.21 14.11
C LYS A 339 -25.24 19.72 13.56
N PRO A 340 -26.24 20.08 14.39
CA PRO A 340 -27.47 20.70 13.88
C PRO A 340 -27.20 22.04 13.19
N VAL A 341 -26.27 22.86 13.69
CA VAL A 341 -25.87 24.12 13.01
C VAL A 341 -25.36 23.85 11.58
N ALA A 342 -24.51 22.85 11.40
CA ALA A 342 -24.01 22.47 10.08
C ALA A 342 -25.11 21.91 9.16
N ALA A 343 -26.16 21.27 9.71
CA ALA A 343 -27.32 20.85 8.93
C ALA A 343 -28.15 22.06 8.46
N LEU A 344 -28.42 23.03 9.33
CA LEU A 344 -29.15 24.26 8.96
C LEU A 344 -28.36 25.07 7.92
N HIS A 345 -27.05 25.20 8.10
CA HIS A 345 -26.19 25.95 7.17
C HIS A 345 -26.21 25.36 5.75
N ARG A 346 -26.30 24.02 5.60
CA ARG A 346 -26.44 23.38 4.27
C ARG A 346 -27.75 23.74 3.56
N GLU A 347 -28.76 24.14 4.31
CA GLU A 347 -30.06 24.61 3.82
C GLU A 347 -30.11 26.14 3.70
N GLY A 348 -28.97 26.84 3.89
CA GLY A 348 -28.87 28.28 3.80
C GLY A 348 -29.35 29.04 5.04
N ILE A 349 -29.56 28.36 6.17
CA ILE A 349 -30.12 28.95 7.40
C ILE A 349 -29.02 29.17 8.44
N THR A 350 -29.00 30.37 9.03
CA THR A 350 -28.16 30.67 10.20
C THR A 350 -28.95 30.40 11.48
N ALA A 351 -28.42 29.56 12.36
CA ALA A 351 -29.07 29.26 13.64
C ALA A 351 -29.15 30.51 14.52
N SER A 352 -30.33 30.79 15.10
CA SER A 352 -30.55 31.96 15.96
C SER A 352 -29.76 31.86 17.26
N LEU A 353 -29.77 30.67 17.88
CA LEU A 353 -29.05 30.39 19.12
C LEU A 353 -28.38 29.02 19.06
N LYS A 354 -27.24 28.93 19.74
CA LYS A 354 -26.45 27.70 19.85
C LYS A 354 -26.04 27.50 21.30
N ALA A 355 -26.28 26.31 21.83
CA ALA A 355 -25.84 25.96 23.16
C ALA A 355 -24.31 25.96 23.29
N ARG A 356 -23.84 26.21 24.51
CA ARG A 356 -22.41 26.24 24.84
C ARG A 356 -21.86 24.82 25.02
N SER A 357 -20.55 24.67 24.81
CA SER A 357 -19.83 23.44 25.17
C SER A 357 -19.99 23.19 26.68
N PRO A 358 -20.21 21.95 27.15
CA PRO A 358 -20.04 20.65 26.48
C PRO A 358 -21.25 20.11 25.70
N PHE A 359 -22.29 20.92 25.44
CA PHE A 359 -23.47 20.52 24.65
C PHE A 359 -24.31 19.39 25.30
N THR A 360 -24.44 19.35 26.62
CA THR A 360 -25.36 18.41 27.28
C THR A 360 -26.80 18.92 27.22
N THR A 361 -27.75 18.13 27.74
CA THR A 361 -29.14 18.56 27.87
C THR A 361 -29.25 19.78 28.80
N ALA A 362 -28.40 19.89 29.84
CA ALA A 362 -28.46 20.99 30.79
C ALA A 362 -28.15 22.36 30.15
N GLU A 363 -27.02 22.47 29.42
CA GLU A 363 -26.66 23.73 28.73
C GLU A 363 -27.63 24.04 27.59
N PHE A 364 -28.27 23.00 27.02
CA PHE A 364 -29.29 23.20 26.00
C PHE A 364 -30.58 23.80 26.58
N VAL A 365 -31.00 23.32 27.75
CA VAL A 365 -32.12 23.91 28.50
C VAL A 365 -31.81 25.35 28.93
N GLU A 366 -30.59 25.64 29.40
CA GLU A 366 -30.17 27.01 29.73
C GLU A 366 -30.19 27.94 28.50
N THR A 367 -29.82 27.42 27.33
CA THR A 367 -29.90 28.19 26.08
C THR A 367 -31.35 28.46 25.67
N LEU A 368 -32.23 27.47 25.85
CA LEU A 368 -33.66 27.64 25.60
C LEU A 368 -34.30 28.63 26.58
N ALA A 369 -33.79 28.76 27.80
CA ALA A 369 -34.27 29.71 28.80
C ALA A 369 -34.19 31.18 28.31
N GLN A 370 -33.31 31.46 27.34
CA GLN A 370 -33.15 32.79 26.74
C GLN A 370 -34.20 33.10 25.67
N VAL A 371 -35.00 32.10 25.26
CA VAL A 371 -36.07 32.24 24.26
C VAL A 371 -37.42 32.27 24.94
N ASP A 372 -38.26 33.25 24.64
CA ASP A 372 -39.66 33.21 25.05
C ASP A 372 -40.42 32.20 24.21
N VAL A 373 -40.98 31.19 24.88
CA VAL A 373 -41.72 30.06 24.29
C VAL A 373 -43.19 30.07 24.70
N ARG A 374 -43.62 31.00 25.56
CA ARG A 374 -44.97 30.97 26.13
C ARG A 374 -46.01 31.27 25.04
N GLY A 375 -46.95 30.34 24.84
CA GLY A 375 -48.04 30.48 23.86
C GLY A 375 -47.58 30.47 22.41
N ARG A 376 -46.37 29.97 22.12
CA ARG A 376 -45.82 29.85 20.75
C ARG A 376 -45.72 28.40 20.34
N LEU A 377 -45.92 28.09 19.06
CA LEU A 377 -45.63 26.77 18.53
C LEU A 377 -44.13 26.43 18.64
N VAL A 378 -43.80 25.40 19.43
CA VAL A 378 -42.44 24.88 19.58
C VAL A 378 -42.28 23.54 18.86
N VAL A 379 -41.41 23.51 17.85
CA VAL A 379 -41.07 22.34 17.05
C VAL A 379 -39.81 21.69 17.61
N LEU A 380 -39.96 20.63 18.39
CA LEU A 380 -38.84 19.88 18.95
C LEU A 380 -38.47 18.69 18.07
N VAL A 381 -37.29 18.75 17.46
CA VAL A 381 -36.76 17.65 16.62
C VAL A 381 -35.95 16.69 17.48
N HIS A 382 -36.56 15.57 17.82
CA HIS A 382 -35.95 14.45 18.55
C HIS A 382 -35.01 13.62 17.67
N TYR A 383 -34.17 12.80 18.32
CA TYR A 383 -33.32 11.81 17.65
C TYR A 383 -33.29 10.52 18.45
N GLY A 384 -33.83 9.44 17.88
CA GLY A 384 -33.98 8.17 18.57
C GLY A 384 -35.13 8.24 19.58
N GLU A 385 -34.80 8.21 20.86
CA GLU A 385 -35.76 8.26 21.96
C GLU A 385 -36.23 9.68 22.27
N ARG A 386 -37.42 9.77 22.89
CA ARG A 386 -37.98 11.03 23.37
C ARG A 386 -37.08 11.58 24.49
N ASN A 387 -36.74 12.87 24.42
CA ASN A 387 -35.94 13.54 25.43
C ASN A 387 -36.88 14.22 26.43
N ASP A 388 -37.43 13.45 27.37
CA ASP A 388 -38.41 13.93 28.33
C ASP A 388 -37.93 15.14 29.14
N PRO A 389 -36.67 15.20 29.64
CA PRO A 389 -36.18 16.39 30.33
C PRO A 389 -36.26 17.67 29.49
N LEU A 390 -36.05 17.57 28.18
CA LEU A 390 -36.14 18.72 27.27
C LEU A 390 -37.59 19.10 26.99
N VAL A 391 -38.48 18.11 26.87
CA VAL A 391 -39.92 18.34 26.74
C VAL A 391 -40.46 19.03 27.99
N ASP A 392 -40.18 18.51 29.17
CA ASP A 392 -40.64 19.06 30.45
C ASP A 392 -40.15 20.49 30.66
N ALA A 393 -38.89 20.77 30.29
CA ALA A 393 -38.32 22.11 30.36
C ALA A 393 -38.99 23.12 29.42
N ILE A 394 -39.51 22.67 28.27
CA ILE A 394 -40.24 23.51 27.31
C ILE A 394 -41.69 23.69 27.79
N SER A 395 -42.39 22.60 28.10
CA SER A 395 -43.81 22.61 28.49
C SER A 395 -44.05 23.35 29.82
N SER A 396 -43.15 23.23 30.80
CA SER A 396 -43.27 23.96 32.08
C SER A 396 -43.21 25.49 31.93
N ARG A 397 -42.82 26.00 30.76
CA ARG A 397 -42.73 27.43 30.45
C ARG A 397 -43.94 27.96 29.66
N GLY A 398 -44.94 27.11 29.42
CA GLY A 398 -46.21 27.46 28.76
C GLY A 398 -46.15 27.38 27.24
N ALA A 399 -45.27 26.55 26.70
CA ALA A 399 -45.18 26.19 25.28
C ALA A 399 -46.22 25.13 24.89
#